data_AF-A0A967MVW6-F1
#
_entry.id   AF-A0A967MVW6-F1
#
_cell.length_a   1.000
_cell.length_b   1.000
_cell.length_c   1.000
_cell.angle_alpha   90.00
_cell.angle_beta   90.00
_cell.angle_gamma   90.00
#
_symmetry.space_group_name_H-M   'P 1'
#
loop_
_entity.id
_entity.type
_entity.pdbx_description
1 polymer ?
#
loop_
_entity_poly.entity_id
_entity_poly.type
_entity_poly.pdbx_seq_one_letter_code
_entity_poly.pdbx_strand_id
1 'polypeptide(L)'
;MGKSTRFDRRRFVQACLSTVALAGCNRSKPPLPEEGYLKRYDRAKLVDRRRRPITAESLQPGETYVFNYPYRATPCFLLDLGKPTETDVDLETEEGQAYRWRGGVGPGRSVVSYSAICSHRLTYPAPSVSFISYRDKPVKFKTRAEEEVRRRDVIYCCSERSVYDPAAGARVLGGPAPQPLAAIVLESDGDGTLYATGAYGGTLFQTFFDKFGFSLELQFVSGRAHDPVREEAEVVPIAEYSDHLIFCG
;
A
#
# COMPACT_ATOMS: atom_id res chain seq x y z
N MET A 1 -37.89 35.23 72.33
CA MET A 1 -37.45 35.23 70.92
C MET A 1 -36.33 34.21 70.77
N GLY A 2 -36.43 33.30 69.78
CA GLY A 2 -35.39 32.31 69.48
C GLY A 2 -35.96 31.10 68.75
N LYS A 3 -36.19 31.23 67.43
CA LYS A 3 -36.66 30.14 66.57
C LYS A 3 -35.48 29.26 66.15
N SER A 4 -35.59 27.96 66.42
CA SER A 4 -34.71 26.93 65.86
C SER A 4 -35.30 26.42 64.53
N THR A 5 -34.49 26.44 63.47
CA THR A 5 -34.82 25.99 62.12
C THR A 5 -34.56 24.49 61.97
N ARG A 6 -35.61 23.70 61.72
CA ARG A 6 -35.48 22.30 61.25
C ARG A 6 -35.48 22.29 59.72
N PHE A 7 -34.43 21.75 59.13
CA PHE A 7 -34.29 21.51 57.69
C PHE A 7 -35.33 20.48 57.19
N ASP A 8 -36.05 20.85 56.12
CA ASP A 8 -37.08 20.02 55.49
C ASP A 8 -36.46 19.08 54.45
N ARG A 9 -36.55 17.78 54.73
CA ARG A 9 -36.03 16.66 53.93
C ARG A 9 -36.69 16.55 52.55
N ARG A 10 -37.79 17.26 52.26
CA ARG A 10 -38.47 17.22 50.96
C ARG A 10 -37.84 18.08 49.86
N ARG A 11 -36.95 19.03 50.19
CA ARG A 11 -36.19 19.79 49.19
C ARG A 11 -34.92 19.10 48.68
N PHE A 12 -34.50 18.01 49.30
CA PHE A 12 -33.27 17.29 48.92
C PHE A 12 -33.48 16.31 47.76
N VAL A 13 -34.71 15.83 47.53
CA VAL A 13 -35.02 14.84 46.48
C VAL A 13 -35.31 15.50 45.12
N GLN A 14 -35.54 16.82 45.07
CA GLN A 14 -35.72 17.58 43.82
C GLN A 14 -34.40 18.03 43.15
N ALA A 15 -33.24 17.68 43.72
CA ALA A 15 -31.92 18.07 43.21
C ALA A 15 -31.10 16.89 42.63
N CYS A 16 -31.77 15.88 42.05
CA CYS A 16 -31.13 14.74 41.38
C CYS A 16 -31.55 14.55 39.91
N LEU A 17 -32.02 15.60 39.23
CA LEU A 17 -32.52 15.53 37.86
C LEU A 17 -31.99 16.69 36.99
N SER A 18 -30.68 16.83 36.86
CA SER A 18 -30.08 17.69 35.82
C SER A 18 -28.56 17.60 35.74
N THR A 19 -28.03 16.44 35.33
CA THR A 19 -26.81 16.35 34.53
C THR A 19 -26.78 14.99 33.85
N VAL A 20 -27.62 14.83 32.81
CA VAL A 20 -27.24 13.92 31.73
C VAL A 20 -26.11 14.66 31.02
N ALA A 21 -24.87 14.29 31.32
CA ALA A 21 -23.79 14.62 30.42
C ALA A 21 -24.15 13.98 29.08
N LEU A 22 -24.51 14.83 28.10
CA LEU A 22 -24.30 14.49 26.70
C LEU A 22 -22.78 14.35 26.53
N ALA A 23 -22.23 13.25 27.03
CA ALA A 23 -21.07 12.65 26.43
C ALA A 23 -21.56 12.23 25.05
N GLY A 24 -21.54 13.19 24.12
CA GLY A 24 -21.51 12.87 22.72
C GLY A 24 -20.41 11.85 22.60
N CYS A 25 -20.79 10.60 22.34
CA CYS A 25 -19.90 9.61 21.80
C CYS A 25 -19.47 10.16 20.45
N ASN A 26 -18.57 11.15 20.44
CA ASN A 26 -17.63 11.28 19.37
C ASN A 26 -16.87 9.97 19.47
N ARG A 27 -17.32 9.00 18.69
CA ARG A 27 -16.68 7.70 18.55
C ARG A 27 -15.42 7.99 17.75
N SER A 28 -14.49 8.71 18.39
CA SER A 28 -13.14 8.87 17.94
C SER A 28 -12.67 7.45 17.73
N LYS A 29 -12.50 7.05 16.45
CA LYS A 29 -11.87 5.78 16.15
C LYS A 29 -10.62 5.71 17.02
N PRO A 30 -10.38 4.60 17.75
CA PRO A 30 -9.15 4.47 18.52
C PRO A 30 -7.98 4.81 17.59
N PRO A 31 -6.96 5.53 18.07
CA PRO A 31 -5.81 5.89 17.24
C PRO A 31 -5.29 4.62 16.59
N LEU A 32 -5.20 4.63 15.25
CA LEU A 32 -4.58 3.53 14.54
C LEU A 32 -3.15 3.38 15.09
N PRO A 33 -2.70 2.15 15.39
CA PRO A 33 -1.33 1.96 15.82
C PRO A 33 -0.41 2.53 14.74
N GLU A 34 0.53 3.41 15.11
CA GLU A 34 1.43 4.06 14.15
C GLU A 34 2.23 3.06 13.30
N GLU A 35 2.42 1.84 13.82
CA GLU A 35 3.10 0.71 13.16
C GLU A 35 2.17 -0.50 12.93
N GLY A 36 0.85 -0.31 13.07
CA GLY A 36 -0.13 -1.39 12.89
C GLY A 36 -0.03 -1.98 11.49
N TYR A 37 0.33 -3.28 11.39
CA TYR A 37 0.53 -4.00 10.13
C TYR A 37 1.72 -3.53 9.28
N LEU A 38 2.69 -2.82 9.88
CA LEU A 38 4.04 -2.72 9.32
C LEU A 38 4.81 -3.99 9.64
N LYS A 39 5.17 -4.76 8.61
CA LYS A 39 6.13 -5.84 8.74
C LYS A 39 7.49 -5.37 8.25
N ARG A 40 8.45 -5.27 9.17
CA ARG A 40 9.85 -4.97 8.83
C ARG A 40 10.54 -6.21 8.27
N TYR A 41 11.40 -5.99 7.30
CA TYR A 41 12.22 -7.02 6.65
C TYR A 41 13.67 -6.52 6.58
N ASP A 42 14.58 -7.37 6.10
CA ASP A 42 15.97 -6.97 5.88
C ASP A 42 16.00 -5.73 4.96
N ARG A 43 16.82 -4.73 5.32
CA ARG A 43 16.99 -3.51 4.53
C ARG A 43 17.74 -3.84 3.24
N ALA A 44 17.15 -3.46 2.10
CA ALA A 44 17.73 -3.67 0.78
C ALA A 44 17.88 -2.34 0.05
N LYS A 45 19.12 -2.00 -0.34
CA LYS A 45 19.45 -0.85 -1.19
C LYS A 45 18.92 -1.12 -2.59
N LEU A 46 18.18 -0.17 -3.15
CA LEU A 46 17.72 -0.27 -4.52
C LEU A 46 18.87 0.12 -5.47
N VAL A 47 19.17 -0.75 -6.43
CA VAL A 47 20.26 -0.54 -7.39
C VAL A 47 19.84 -0.83 -8.81
N ASP A 48 20.46 -0.18 -9.79
CA ASP A 48 20.29 -0.53 -11.20
C ASP A 48 21.14 -1.77 -11.58
N ARG A 49 21.04 -2.20 -12.85
CA ARG A 49 21.80 -3.34 -13.40
C ARG A 49 23.33 -3.18 -13.30
N ARG A 50 23.83 -1.95 -13.16
CA ARG A 50 25.25 -1.61 -13.00
C ARG A 50 25.63 -1.45 -11.52
N ARG A 51 24.73 -1.82 -10.59
CA ARG A 51 24.84 -1.65 -9.13
C ARG A 51 24.98 -0.20 -8.68
N ARG A 52 24.51 0.75 -9.48
CA ARG A 52 24.43 2.16 -9.08
C ARG A 52 23.20 2.36 -8.20
N PRO A 53 23.29 3.14 -7.12
CA PRO A 53 22.14 3.46 -6.28
C PRO A 53 20.99 4.08 -7.08
N ILE A 54 19.76 3.64 -6.81
CA ILE A 54 18.54 4.28 -7.30
C ILE A 54 18.20 5.43 -6.36
N THR A 55 18.04 6.62 -6.92
CA THR A 55 17.49 7.82 -6.24
C THR A 55 16.18 8.22 -6.90
N ALA A 56 15.45 9.17 -6.29
CA ALA A 56 14.24 9.73 -6.90
C ALA A 56 14.53 10.31 -8.30
N GLU A 57 15.67 11.00 -8.47
CA GLU A 57 16.07 11.64 -9.72
C GLU A 57 16.51 10.63 -10.80
N SER A 58 16.83 9.39 -10.41
CA SER A 58 17.17 8.33 -11.37
C SER A 58 15.95 7.68 -12.02
N LEU A 59 14.75 7.91 -11.47
CA LEU A 59 13.49 7.36 -11.96
C LEU A 59 12.86 8.31 -12.99
N GLN A 60 12.25 7.74 -14.01
CA GLN A 60 11.45 8.50 -14.96
C GLN A 60 9.99 8.57 -14.47
N PRO A 61 9.41 9.77 -14.33
CA PRO A 61 8.00 9.91 -13.99
C PRO A 61 7.10 9.15 -14.97
N GLY A 62 6.21 8.33 -14.42
CA GLY A 62 5.25 7.53 -15.17
C GLY A 62 5.78 6.22 -15.77
N GLU A 63 7.08 5.96 -15.66
CA GLU A 63 7.65 4.65 -16.02
C GLU A 63 7.38 3.63 -14.90
N THR A 64 7.10 2.38 -15.27
CA THR A 64 6.93 1.30 -14.30
C THR A 64 8.25 0.57 -14.12
N TYR A 65 8.82 0.59 -12.92
CA TYR A 65 9.97 -0.24 -12.58
C TYR A 65 9.56 -1.44 -11.73
N VAL A 66 10.32 -2.53 -11.80
CA VAL A 66 10.14 -3.75 -11.03
C VAL A 66 11.42 -4.11 -10.28
N PHE A 67 11.27 -4.55 -9.05
CA PHE A 67 12.30 -5.19 -8.25
C PHE A 67 11.67 -6.29 -7.39
N ASN A 68 12.48 -7.19 -6.83
CA ASN A 68 11.97 -8.24 -5.94
C ASN A 68 12.29 -7.92 -4.48
N TYR A 69 11.27 -7.99 -3.62
CA TYR A 69 11.35 -7.74 -2.18
C TYR A 69 10.08 -8.24 -1.46
N PRO A 70 10.14 -8.71 -0.21
CA PRO A 70 11.34 -8.99 0.59
C PRO A 70 11.98 -10.34 0.23
N TYR A 71 11.35 -11.13 -0.64
CA TYR A 71 11.88 -12.39 -1.13
C TYR A 71 12.28 -12.29 -2.59
N ARG A 72 13.19 -13.15 -3.04
CA ARG A 72 13.72 -13.11 -4.40
C ARG A 72 12.67 -13.26 -5.50
N ALA A 73 11.53 -13.88 -5.20
CA ALA A 73 10.45 -14.11 -6.14
C ALA A 73 9.18 -13.27 -5.89
N THR A 74 9.22 -12.28 -4.99
CA THR A 74 8.06 -11.39 -4.75
C THR A 74 8.23 -10.05 -5.46
N PRO A 75 7.64 -9.86 -6.65
CA PRO A 75 7.82 -8.65 -7.42
C PRO A 75 7.11 -7.46 -6.78
N CYS A 76 7.72 -6.30 -6.90
CA CYS A 76 7.26 -5.01 -6.39
C CYS A 76 7.38 -3.97 -7.50
N PHE A 77 6.40 -3.07 -7.60
CA PHE A 77 6.51 -1.88 -8.42
C PHE A 77 7.31 -0.81 -7.68
N LEU A 78 8.15 -0.07 -8.41
CA LEU A 78 8.70 1.21 -7.99
C LEU A 78 8.29 2.26 -9.02
N LEU A 79 7.70 3.35 -8.55
CA LEU A 79 7.10 4.38 -9.41
C LEU A 79 7.52 5.76 -8.93
N ASP A 80 7.89 6.66 -9.85
CA ASP A 80 7.79 8.09 -9.63
C ASP A 80 6.51 8.60 -10.30
N LEU A 81 5.60 9.16 -9.50
CA LEU A 81 4.33 9.70 -10.00
C LEU A 81 4.48 11.10 -10.62
N GLY A 82 5.65 11.73 -10.49
CA GLY A 82 5.92 13.10 -10.95
C GLY A 82 5.14 14.19 -10.20
N LYS A 83 4.39 13.81 -9.16
CA LYS A 83 3.59 14.71 -8.32
C LYS A 83 3.52 14.17 -6.89
N PRO A 84 3.37 15.06 -5.88
CA PRO A 84 3.23 14.63 -4.49
C PRO A 84 2.01 13.73 -4.29
N THR A 85 2.16 12.72 -3.43
CA THR A 85 1.06 11.86 -2.99
C THR A 85 0.24 12.50 -1.87
N GLU A 86 -0.93 11.92 -1.59
CA GLU A 86 -1.56 12.07 -0.27
C GLU A 86 -0.60 11.61 0.84
N THR A 87 -0.78 12.15 2.05
CA THR A 87 -0.03 11.76 3.26
C THR A 87 -1.00 11.26 4.32
N ASP A 88 -0.51 10.35 5.16
CA ASP A 88 -1.25 9.84 6.33
C ASP A 88 -2.64 9.31 5.95
N VAL A 89 -2.67 8.48 4.91
CA VAL A 89 -3.89 7.88 4.37
C VAL A 89 -4.29 6.67 5.20
N ASP A 90 -5.49 6.73 5.79
CA ASP A 90 -6.10 5.61 6.49
C ASP A 90 -6.66 4.58 5.51
N LEU A 91 -6.21 3.33 5.64
CA LEU A 91 -6.57 2.21 4.80
C LEU A 91 -6.97 1.01 5.65
N GLU A 92 -7.58 0.02 5.01
CA GLU A 92 -8.07 -1.19 5.65
C GLU A 92 -7.70 -2.41 4.78
N THR A 93 -7.28 -3.50 5.42
CA THR A 93 -7.07 -4.80 4.76
C THR A 93 -8.40 -5.51 4.55
N GLU A 94 -8.38 -6.62 3.80
CA GLU A 94 -9.56 -7.46 3.59
C GLU A 94 -10.12 -8.03 4.92
N GLU A 95 -9.23 -8.29 5.87
CA GLU A 95 -9.57 -8.78 7.22
C GLU A 95 -10.12 -7.68 8.14
N GLY A 96 -10.30 -6.46 7.64
CA GLY A 96 -10.82 -5.33 8.40
C GLY A 96 -9.79 -4.62 9.28
N GLN A 97 -8.50 -4.93 9.10
CA GLN A 97 -7.45 -4.30 9.88
C GLN A 97 -7.08 -2.94 9.29
N ALA A 98 -7.26 -1.90 10.09
CA ALA A 98 -6.89 -0.55 9.71
C ALA A 98 -5.39 -0.26 9.92
N TYR A 99 -4.81 0.49 8.99
CA TYR A 99 -3.41 0.94 9.00
C TYR A 99 -3.28 2.31 8.32
N ARG A 100 -2.14 2.98 8.50
CA ARG A 100 -1.89 4.29 7.90
C ARG A 100 -0.70 4.25 6.95
N TRP A 101 -0.94 4.59 5.69
CA TRP A 101 0.11 4.77 4.69
C TRP A 101 0.65 6.20 4.72
N ARG A 102 1.97 6.35 4.86
CA ARG A 102 2.60 7.65 5.13
C ARG A 102 2.78 8.54 3.90
N GLY A 103 2.71 8.01 2.69
CA GLY A 103 2.91 8.77 1.45
C GLY A 103 4.15 8.34 0.68
N GLY A 104 4.42 9.04 -0.42
CA GLY A 104 5.61 8.88 -1.23
C GLY A 104 6.85 9.52 -0.60
N VAL A 105 8.01 8.98 -0.95
CA VAL A 105 9.33 9.39 -0.45
C VAL A 105 10.06 10.29 -1.45
N GLY A 106 11.25 10.74 -1.04
CA GLY A 106 12.09 11.66 -1.81
C GLY A 106 11.60 13.12 -1.70
N PRO A 107 12.39 14.08 -2.22
CA PRO A 107 12.10 15.52 -2.08
C PRO A 107 10.73 15.93 -2.66
N GLY A 108 10.29 15.26 -3.74
CA GLY A 108 9.00 15.51 -4.39
C GLY A 108 7.81 14.78 -3.75
N ARG A 109 8.05 13.90 -2.75
CA ARG A 109 7.04 12.99 -2.17
C ARG A 109 6.24 12.23 -3.23
N SER A 110 6.90 11.90 -4.33
CA SER A 110 6.29 11.33 -5.54
C SER A 110 6.69 9.88 -5.79
N VAL A 111 7.70 9.39 -5.07
CA VAL A 111 8.21 8.03 -5.25
C VAL A 111 7.47 7.07 -4.33
N VAL A 112 6.85 6.04 -4.90
CA VAL A 112 6.05 5.05 -4.19
C VAL A 112 6.43 3.64 -4.61
N SER A 113 6.20 2.67 -3.72
CA SER A 113 6.37 1.25 -4.05
C SER A 113 5.27 0.40 -3.44
N TYR A 114 4.86 -0.63 -4.19
CA TYR A 114 3.80 -1.57 -3.84
C TYR A 114 4.19 -2.97 -4.28
N SER A 115 3.69 -4.00 -3.60
CA SER A 115 3.66 -5.36 -4.14
C SER A 115 3.04 -5.34 -5.54
N ALA A 116 3.72 -5.95 -6.51
CA ALA A 116 3.23 -6.10 -7.87
C ALA A 116 2.27 -7.30 -8.02
N ILE A 117 1.92 -7.94 -6.90
CA ILE A 117 0.96 -9.03 -6.82
C ILE A 117 -0.42 -8.44 -6.55
N CYS A 118 -1.31 -8.55 -7.53
CA CYS A 118 -2.70 -8.11 -7.45
C CYS A 118 -3.39 -8.72 -6.22
N SER A 119 -4.07 -7.88 -5.42
CA SER A 119 -4.73 -8.32 -4.19
C SER A 119 -5.99 -9.17 -4.42
N HIS A 120 -6.42 -9.37 -5.67
CA HIS A 120 -7.55 -10.24 -6.00
C HIS A 120 -7.15 -11.70 -6.27
N ARG A 121 -6.56 -12.00 -7.44
CA ARG A 121 -6.20 -13.37 -7.86
C ARG A 121 -4.71 -13.60 -7.99
N LEU A 122 -3.92 -12.74 -7.35
CA LEU A 122 -2.47 -12.84 -7.29
C LEU A 122 -1.82 -12.71 -8.67
N THR A 123 -2.46 -12.05 -9.65
CA THR A 123 -1.82 -11.66 -10.92
C THR A 123 -0.57 -10.84 -10.65
N TYR A 124 0.54 -11.16 -11.31
CA TYR A 124 1.84 -10.54 -11.09
C TYR A 124 2.60 -10.41 -12.42
N PRO A 125 3.61 -9.54 -12.53
CA PRO A 125 4.49 -9.54 -13.68
C PRO A 125 5.36 -10.81 -13.67
N ALA A 126 5.38 -11.52 -14.79
CA ALA A 126 6.28 -12.64 -15.05
C ALA A 126 7.19 -12.32 -16.26
N PRO A 127 8.31 -13.04 -16.45
CA PRO A 127 9.22 -12.77 -17.56
C PRO A 127 8.57 -12.76 -18.95
N SER A 128 7.62 -13.67 -19.20
CA SER A 128 6.96 -13.75 -20.50
C SER A 128 5.86 -12.68 -20.69
N VAL A 129 5.19 -12.26 -19.62
CA VAL A 129 4.04 -11.36 -19.72
C VAL A 129 3.72 -10.70 -18.38
N SER A 130 3.29 -9.44 -18.45
CA SER A 130 2.62 -8.76 -17.35
C SER A 130 1.21 -8.31 -17.73
N PHE A 131 0.23 -8.70 -16.91
CA PHE A 131 -1.15 -8.22 -16.98
C PHE A 131 -1.44 -7.08 -16.00
N ILE A 132 -0.47 -6.71 -15.16
CA ILE A 132 -0.63 -5.66 -14.15
C ILE A 132 0.52 -4.66 -14.25
N SER A 133 0.20 -3.38 -14.36
CA SER A 133 1.21 -2.31 -14.42
C SER A 133 0.57 -0.96 -14.12
N TYR A 134 1.40 0.05 -13.92
CA TYR A 134 0.97 1.43 -13.85
C TYR A 134 0.55 1.96 -15.24
N ARG A 135 -0.42 2.88 -15.24
CA ARG A 135 -1.00 3.53 -16.40
C ARG A 135 -0.89 5.04 -16.23
N ASP A 136 0.10 5.64 -16.86
CA ASP A 136 0.29 7.10 -16.95
C ASP A 136 -0.79 7.76 -17.82
N LYS A 137 -1.38 7.00 -18.74
CA LYS A 137 -2.45 7.42 -19.65
C LYS A 137 -3.85 7.11 -19.09
N PRO A 138 -4.89 7.86 -19.52
CA PRO A 138 -6.25 7.63 -19.05
C PRO A 138 -6.82 6.26 -19.49
N VAL A 139 -7.30 5.48 -18.53
CA VAL A 139 -8.06 4.23 -18.71
C VAL A 139 -9.50 4.41 -18.24
N LYS A 140 -10.43 3.64 -18.81
CA LYS A 140 -11.82 3.58 -18.36
C LYS A 140 -12.05 2.37 -17.47
N PHE A 141 -12.78 2.56 -16.38
CA PHE A 141 -13.21 1.46 -15.50
C PHE A 141 -14.48 1.82 -14.73
N LYS A 142 -15.04 0.83 -14.06
CA LYS A 142 -16.18 1.01 -13.14
C LYS A 142 -15.73 1.08 -11.70
N THR A 143 -16.26 2.03 -10.94
CA THR A 143 -16.07 2.10 -9.49
C THR A 143 -16.86 1.00 -8.78
N ARG A 144 -16.65 0.84 -7.46
CA ARG A 144 -17.52 -0.03 -6.63
C ARG A 144 -18.99 0.38 -6.66
N ALA A 145 -19.30 1.63 -6.98
CA ALA A 145 -20.67 2.13 -7.14
C ALA A 145 -21.22 1.92 -8.58
N GLU A 146 -20.54 1.13 -9.41
CA GLU A 146 -20.88 0.86 -10.82
C GLU A 146 -20.85 2.10 -11.74
N GLU A 147 -20.21 3.19 -11.32
CA GLU A 147 -20.06 4.40 -12.11
C GLU A 147 -18.91 4.25 -13.11
N GLU A 148 -19.13 4.58 -14.39
CA GLU A 148 -18.05 4.65 -15.38
C GLU A 148 -17.20 5.90 -15.13
N VAL A 149 -15.90 5.68 -14.89
CA VAL A 149 -14.93 6.76 -14.66
C VAL A 149 -13.75 6.57 -15.59
N ARG A 150 -13.19 7.70 -16.06
CA ARG A 150 -11.93 7.74 -16.80
C ARG A 150 -10.87 8.40 -15.94
N ARG A 151 -9.79 7.68 -15.60
CA ARG A 151 -8.65 8.23 -14.84
C ARG A 151 -7.32 7.81 -15.43
N ARG A 152 -6.33 8.67 -15.25
CA ARG A 152 -4.90 8.38 -15.47
C ARG A 152 -4.21 8.14 -14.13
N ASP A 153 -2.96 7.74 -14.19
CA ASP A 153 -2.05 7.56 -13.06
C ASP A 153 -2.53 6.48 -12.08
N VAL A 154 -3.00 5.35 -12.61
CA VAL A 154 -3.53 4.21 -11.82
C VAL A 154 -2.71 2.94 -12.04
N ILE A 155 -2.69 2.04 -11.06
CA ILE A 155 -2.24 0.66 -11.29
C ILE A 155 -3.45 -0.15 -11.75
N TYR A 156 -3.33 -0.83 -12.88
CA TYR A 156 -4.44 -1.56 -13.50
C TYR A 156 -4.08 -3.03 -13.73
N CYS A 157 -4.91 -3.94 -13.23
CA CYS A 157 -4.78 -5.38 -13.46
C CYS A 157 -5.78 -5.84 -14.53
N CYS A 158 -5.28 -6.29 -15.68
CA CYS A 158 -6.09 -6.74 -16.80
C CYS A 158 -6.74 -8.10 -16.63
N SER A 159 -6.28 -8.94 -15.69
CA SER A 159 -6.89 -10.26 -15.46
C SER A 159 -8.35 -10.14 -15.07
N GLU A 160 -8.66 -9.26 -14.11
CA GLU A 160 -10.02 -9.08 -13.60
C GLU A 160 -10.40 -7.61 -13.35
N ARG A 161 -9.68 -6.67 -13.95
CA ARG A 161 -10.00 -5.23 -13.98
C ARG A 161 -10.00 -4.55 -12.60
N SER A 162 -9.14 -5.03 -11.69
CA SER A 162 -8.87 -4.31 -10.43
C SER A 162 -8.03 -3.06 -10.70
N VAL A 163 -8.42 -1.94 -10.11
CA VAL A 163 -7.80 -0.62 -10.31
C VAL A 163 -7.43 -0.02 -8.97
N TYR A 164 -6.21 0.48 -8.85
CA TYR A 164 -5.66 1.02 -7.61
C TYR A 164 -5.11 2.44 -7.82
N ASP A 165 -5.23 3.27 -6.77
CA ASP A 165 -4.70 4.63 -6.76
C ASP A 165 -3.31 4.69 -6.09
N PRO A 166 -2.20 4.72 -6.84
CA PRO A 166 -0.86 4.79 -6.27
C PRO A 166 -0.56 6.12 -5.58
N ALA A 167 -1.33 7.19 -5.80
CA ALA A 167 -1.14 8.45 -5.08
C ALA A 167 -1.79 8.44 -3.69
N ALA A 168 -2.60 7.43 -3.39
CA ALA A 168 -3.36 7.31 -2.16
C ALA A 168 -3.24 5.90 -1.53
N GLY A 169 -2.01 5.39 -1.50
CA GLY A 169 -1.66 4.12 -0.83
C GLY A 169 -2.20 2.88 -1.54
N ALA A 170 -2.33 2.93 -2.87
CA ALA A 170 -2.88 1.86 -3.70
C ALA A 170 -4.28 1.41 -3.27
N ARG A 171 -5.11 2.31 -2.72
CA ARG A 171 -6.51 2.01 -2.43
C ARG A 171 -7.26 1.55 -3.67
N VAL A 172 -8.22 0.66 -3.49
CA VAL A 172 -9.03 0.12 -4.61
C VAL A 172 -9.99 1.19 -5.10
N LEU A 173 -9.89 1.54 -6.38
CA LEU A 173 -10.80 2.46 -7.08
C LEU A 173 -11.95 1.70 -7.76
N GLY A 174 -11.69 0.48 -8.23
CA GLY A 174 -12.64 -0.32 -9.00
C GLY A 174 -12.21 -1.78 -9.16
N GLY A 175 -13.13 -2.59 -9.66
CA GLY A 175 -12.94 -4.03 -9.83
C GLY A 175 -13.05 -4.84 -8.53
N PRO A 176 -12.76 -6.14 -8.58
CA PRO A 176 -13.06 -7.10 -7.52
C PRO A 176 -12.03 -7.18 -6.39
N ALA A 177 -10.93 -6.42 -6.44
CA ALA A 177 -9.92 -6.43 -5.39
C ALA A 177 -10.53 -6.08 -4.02
N PRO A 178 -10.35 -6.94 -3.00
CA PRO A 178 -10.97 -6.73 -1.69
C PRO A 178 -10.24 -5.65 -0.88
N GLN A 179 -8.93 -5.49 -1.12
CA GLN A 179 -8.05 -4.63 -0.33
C GLN A 179 -7.01 -3.88 -1.18
N PRO A 180 -6.41 -2.78 -0.67
CA PRO A 180 -5.29 -2.11 -1.31
C PRO A 180 -4.10 -3.05 -1.60
N LEU A 181 -3.23 -2.68 -2.54
CA LEU A 181 -1.95 -3.37 -2.69
C LEU A 181 -1.08 -3.09 -1.45
N ALA A 182 -0.38 -4.11 -0.95
CA ALA A 182 0.57 -3.92 0.13
C ALA A 182 1.66 -2.93 -0.30
N ALA A 183 1.85 -1.85 0.45
CA ALA A 183 2.87 -0.85 0.15
C ALA A 183 4.24 -1.34 0.62
N ILE A 184 5.28 -1.21 -0.19
CA ILE A 184 6.65 -1.45 0.26
C ILE A 184 7.15 -0.17 0.89
N VAL A 185 7.66 -0.29 2.11
CA VAL A 185 8.24 0.86 2.82
C VAL A 185 9.54 1.21 2.16
N LEU A 186 9.59 2.44 1.66
CA LEU A 186 10.80 3.05 1.14
C LEU A 186 11.39 3.99 2.19
N GLU A 187 12.70 4.00 2.28
CA GLU A 187 13.49 5.01 2.99
C GLU A 187 14.44 5.68 1.99
N SER A 188 14.75 6.94 2.24
CA SER A 188 15.75 7.69 1.46
C SER A 188 16.84 8.17 2.41
N ASP A 189 18.08 7.81 2.11
CA ASP A 189 19.24 8.30 2.86
C ASP A 189 19.60 9.74 2.45
N GLY A 190 20.53 10.37 3.16
CA GLY A 190 20.89 11.78 2.96
C GLY A 190 21.45 12.11 1.57
N ASP A 191 21.93 11.13 0.82
CA ASP A 191 22.39 11.27 -0.57
C ASP A 191 21.28 11.00 -1.61
N GLY A 192 20.05 10.75 -1.16
CA GLY A 192 18.90 10.43 -2.01
C GLY A 192 18.74 8.95 -2.34
N THR A 193 19.67 8.08 -1.92
CA THR A 193 19.59 6.63 -2.19
C THR A 193 18.35 6.02 -1.57
N LEU A 194 17.62 5.22 -2.35
CA LEU A 194 16.41 4.54 -1.92
C LEU A 194 16.69 3.13 -1.36
N TYR A 195 15.95 2.78 -0.32
CA TYR A 195 16.00 1.47 0.33
C TYR A 195 14.60 0.93 0.54
N ALA A 196 14.41 -0.37 0.37
CA ALA A 196 13.22 -1.08 0.85
C ALA A 196 13.47 -1.65 2.25
N THR A 197 12.57 -1.40 3.20
CA THR A 197 12.76 -1.78 4.62
C THR A 197 11.60 -2.52 5.27
N GLY A 198 10.48 -2.63 4.57
CA GLY A 198 9.29 -3.27 5.12
C GLY A 198 8.13 -3.31 4.14
N ALA A 199 6.97 -3.75 4.63
CA ALA A 199 5.71 -3.64 3.93
C ALA A 199 4.57 -3.24 4.89
N TYR A 200 3.67 -2.36 4.42
CA TYR A 200 2.40 -2.03 5.07
C TYR A 200 1.24 -2.85 4.49
N GLY A 201 0.25 -3.13 5.33
CA GLY A 201 -1.05 -3.66 4.90
C GLY A 201 -1.05 -5.17 4.66
N GLY A 202 -2.08 -5.67 3.97
CA GLY A 202 -2.33 -7.10 3.77
C GLY A 202 -1.36 -7.75 2.78
N THR A 203 -0.14 -8.06 3.19
CA THR A 203 0.83 -8.75 2.33
C THR A 203 0.30 -10.13 1.94
N LEU A 204 0.33 -10.46 0.65
CA LEU A 204 -0.10 -11.76 0.13
C LEU A 204 1.08 -12.69 -0.18
N PHE A 205 2.28 -12.40 0.33
CA PHE A 205 3.50 -13.14 -0.02
C PHE A 205 3.39 -14.63 0.30
N GLN A 206 2.85 -14.99 1.47
CA GLN A 206 2.68 -16.40 1.83
C GLN A 206 1.67 -17.09 0.90
N THR A 207 0.48 -16.50 0.71
CA THR A 207 -0.55 -17.04 -0.19
C THR A 207 -0.04 -17.16 -1.64
N PHE A 208 0.77 -16.20 -2.08
CA PHE A 208 1.43 -16.22 -3.37
C PHE A 208 2.35 -17.43 -3.51
N PHE A 209 3.19 -17.69 -2.52
CA PHE A 209 4.06 -18.86 -2.51
C PHE A 209 3.29 -20.18 -2.37
N ASP A 210 2.28 -20.24 -1.51
CA ASP A 210 1.45 -21.44 -1.36
C ASP A 210 0.82 -21.85 -2.70
N LYS A 211 0.47 -20.85 -3.53
CA LYS A 211 -0.16 -21.07 -4.83
C LYS A 211 0.83 -21.33 -5.97
N PHE A 212 1.95 -20.61 -6.01
CA PHE A 212 2.86 -20.59 -7.17
C PHE A 212 4.28 -21.08 -6.88
N GLY A 213 4.60 -21.46 -5.63
CA GLY A 213 5.95 -21.80 -5.17
C GLY A 213 6.66 -22.80 -6.08
N PHE A 214 6.00 -23.89 -6.45
CA PHE A 214 6.57 -24.88 -7.36
C PHE A 214 6.97 -24.30 -8.73
N SER A 215 6.09 -23.50 -9.35
CA SER A 215 6.40 -22.84 -10.62
C SER A 215 7.52 -21.81 -10.48
N LEU A 216 7.58 -21.10 -9.35
CA LEU A 216 8.62 -20.12 -9.06
C LEU A 216 9.97 -20.79 -8.84
N GLU A 217 10.03 -21.93 -8.15
CA GLU A 217 11.28 -22.68 -7.96
C GLU A 217 11.89 -23.12 -9.30
N LEU A 218 11.07 -23.50 -10.27
CA LEU A 218 11.53 -23.84 -11.62
C LEU A 218 12.05 -22.62 -12.39
N GLN A 219 11.42 -21.45 -12.21
CA GLN A 219 11.82 -20.20 -12.86
C GLN A 219 13.10 -19.61 -12.25
N PHE A 220 13.21 -19.63 -10.92
CA PHE A 220 14.39 -19.21 -10.19
C PHE A 220 15.33 -20.40 -10.06
N VAL A 221 16.05 -20.74 -11.15
CA VAL A 221 16.95 -21.89 -11.42
C VAL A 221 17.89 -22.35 -10.28
N SER A 222 17.96 -21.61 -9.16
CA SER A 222 18.66 -21.98 -7.93
C SER A 222 17.78 -22.49 -6.78
N GLY A 223 16.45 -22.60 -6.93
CA GLY A 223 15.55 -23.03 -5.83
C GLY A 223 15.44 -22.01 -4.68
N ARG A 224 15.78 -20.74 -4.95
CA ARG A 224 15.89 -19.67 -3.95
C ARG A 224 14.75 -18.66 -4.01
N ALA A 225 13.59 -19.05 -4.54
CA ALA A 225 12.43 -18.17 -4.70
C ALA A 225 11.99 -17.55 -3.35
N HIS A 226 12.08 -18.35 -2.29
CA HIS A 226 11.75 -17.97 -0.91
C HIS A 226 12.90 -17.32 -0.15
N ASP A 227 14.10 -17.23 -0.72
CA ASP A 227 15.21 -16.61 -0.02
C ASP A 227 14.91 -15.13 0.20
N PRO A 228 15.19 -14.61 1.41
CA PRO A 228 15.10 -13.18 1.64
C PRO A 228 16.15 -12.46 0.81
N VAL A 229 15.74 -11.29 0.32
CA VAL A 229 16.65 -10.31 -0.28
C VAL A 229 17.41 -9.64 0.86
N ARG A 230 18.73 -9.66 0.77
CA ARG A 230 19.65 -9.03 1.73
C ARG A 230 20.54 -8.09 0.95
N GLU A 231 20.79 -6.92 1.53
CA GLU A 231 21.70 -5.88 1.04
C GLU A 231 21.23 -5.11 -0.19
N GLU A 232 20.96 -5.76 -1.32
CA GLU A 232 20.63 -5.08 -2.59
C GLU A 232 19.43 -5.72 -3.31
N ALA A 233 18.59 -4.88 -3.90
CA ALA A 233 17.51 -5.29 -4.82
C ALA A 233 17.70 -4.58 -6.17
N GLU A 234 17.84 -5.36 -7.23
CA GLU A 234 17.97 -4.84 -8.59
C GLU A 234 16.62 -4.31 -9.08
N VAL A 235 16.63 -3.06 -9.55
CA VAL A 235 15.50 -2.35 -10.14
C VAL A 235 15.70 -2.30 -11.65
N VAL A 236 14.68 -2.72 -12.40
CA VAL A 236 14.65 -2.69 -13.86
C VAL A 236 13.35 -2.07 -14.37
N PRO A 237 13.32 -1.39 -15.52
CA PRO A 237 12.08 -1.06 -16.19
C PRO A 237 11.25 -2.32 -16.45
N ILE A 238 9.92 -2.23 -16.34
CA ILE A 238 9.05 -3.40 -16.53
C ILE A 238 9.16 -3.96 -17.96
N ALA A 239 9.46 -3.11 -18.94
CA ALA A 239 9.70 -3.52 -20.32
C ALA A 239 10.98 -4.36 -20.49
N GLU A 240 11.92 -4.29 -19.54
CA GLU A 240 13.07 -5.21 -19.47
C GLU A 240 12.77 -6.46 -18.65
N TYR A 241 11.79 -6.38 -17.73
CA TYR A 241 11.39 -7.50 -16.88
C TYR A 241 10.44 -8.47 -17.57
N SER A 242 9.49 -7.96 -18.38
CA SER A 242 8.46 -8.74 -19.06
C SER A 242 8.49 -8.52 -20.58
N ASP A 243 8.56 -9.61 -21.36
CA ASP A 243 8.56 -9.58 -22.83
C ASP A 243 7.30 -8.93 -23.43
N HIS A 244 6.16 -9.12 -22.75
CA HIS A 244 4.87 -8.59 -23.19
C HIS A 244 4.16 -7.85 -22.07
N LEU A 245 3.73 -6.63 -22.36
CA LEU A 245 2.90 -5.83 -21.45
C LEU A 245 1.49 -5.75 -22.01
N ILE A 246 0.53 -6.26 -21.25
CA ILE A 246 -0.88 -6.21 -21.64
C ILE A 246 -1.48 -4.93 -21.11
N PHE A 247 -1.95 -4.08 -22.03
CA PHE A 247 -2.68 -2.86 -21.74
C PHE A 247 -4.17 -3.07 -22.08
N CYS A 248 -5.04 -2.75 -21.13
CA CYS A 248 -6.49 -2.82 -21.28
C CYS A 248 -7.13 -1.66 -20.51
N GLY A 249 -8.38 -1.34 -20.88
CA GLY A 249 -9.12 -0.20 -20.31
C GLY A 249 -9.00 1.08 -21.13
#